data_AF-A0A1F9TU33-F1
#
_entry.id   AF-A0A1F9TU33-F1
#
_cell.length_a   1.000
_cell.length_b   1.000
_cell.length_c   1.000
_cell.angle_alpha   90.00
_cell.angle_beta   90.00
_cell.angle_gamma   90.00
#
_symmetry.space_group_name_H-M   'P 1'
#
loop_
_entity.id
_entity.type
_entity.pdbx_description
1 polymer ?
#
loop_
_entity_poly.entity_id
_entity_poly.type
_entity_poly.pdbx_seq_one_letter_code
_entity_poly.pdbx_strand_id
1 'polypeptide(L)'
;MNTLRHEIYRCQKFSDTELTSELRHAAVKERDSLVSLLIRLGEFDSRRLDLKKGYPNLCEYCMHVLRYSRSAAARRIAAARAGRRYRSIFVMLESGELPLVGVAMLSPHLTQQNRWRSSTSTSAFLRGSPNFA
;
A
#
# COMPACT_ATOMS: atom_id res chain seq x y z
N MET A 1 -12.52 -12.44 19.13
CA MET A 1 -12.45 -13.84 18.61
C MET A 1 -13.66 -14.25 17.77
N ASN A 2 -14.88 -13.74 18.01
CA ASN A 2 -16.08 -14.19 17.29
C ASN A 2 -16.12 -13.79 15.80
N THR A 3 -15.55 -12.63 15.45
CA THR A 3 -15.55 -12.10 14.07
C THR A 3 -14.73 -12.96 13.10
N LEU A 4 -13.53 -13.40 13.49
CA LEU A 4 -12.66 -14.21 12.64
C LEU A 4 -13.27 -15.57 12.30
N ARG A 5 -13.93 -16.21 13.28
CA ARG A 5 -14.63 -17.48 13.04
C ARG A 5 -15.80 -17.33 12.07
N HIS A 6 -16.56 -16.24 12.20
CA HIS A 6 -17.68 -15.95 11.31
C HIS A 6 -17.22 -15.69 9.86
N GLU A 7 -16.08 -15.02 9.68
CA GLU A 7 -15.52 -14.75 8.36
C GLU A 7 -14.99 -16.02 7.68
N ILE A 8 -14.27 -16.88 8.41
CA ILE A 8 -13.85 -18.19 7.91
C ILE A 8 -15.05 -19.04 7.48
N TYR A 9 -16.10 -19.09 8.31
CA TYR A 9 -17.30 -19.85 8.00
C TYR A 9 -18.05 -19.31 6.76
N ARG A 10 -18.12 -17.98 6.61
CA ARG A 10 -18.69 -17.35 5.41
C ARG A 10 -17.92 -17.74 4.15
N CYS A 11 -16.59 -17.68 4.17
CA CYS A 11 -15.76 -18.05 3.02
C CYS A 11 -15.96 -19.52 2.62
N GLN A 12 -16.15 -20.43 3.58
CA GLN A 12 -16.44 -21.85 3.31
C GLN A 12 -17.79 -22.10 2.64
N LYS A 13 -18.72 -21.13 2.68
CA LYS A 13 -20.06 -21.25 2.11
C LYS A 13 -20.21 -20.58 0.75
N PHE A 14 -19.22 -19.83 0.29
CA PHE A 14 -19.23 -19.23 -1.04
C PHE A 14 -19.06 -20.30 -2.11
N SER A 15 -19.79 -20.15 -3.21
CA SER A 15 -19.43 -20.78 -4.47
C SER A 15 -18.10 -20.23 -5.01
N ASP A 16 -17.47 -20.94 -5.95
CA ASP A 16 -16.19 -20.52 -6.53
C ASP A 16 -16.26 -19.12 -7.19
N THR A 17 -17.39 -18.78 -7.81
CA THR A 17 -17.62 -17.48 -8.44
C THR A 17 -17.77 -16.38 -7.41
N GLU A 18 -18.51 -16.62 -6.32
CA GLU A 18 -18.65 -15.69 -5.19
C GLU A 18 -17.30 -15.48 -4.50
N LEU A 19 -16.57 -16.54 -4.20
CA LEU A 19 -15.26 -16.46 -3.55
C LEU A 19 -14.27 -15.66 -4.41
N THR A 20 -14.28 -15.87 -5.73
CA THR A 20 -13.44 -15.11 -6.67
C THR A 20 -13.79 -13.62 -6.68
N SER A 21 -15.09 -13.29 -6.65
CA SER A 21 -15.57 -11.91 -6.59
C SER A 21 -15.17 -11.23 -5.28
N GLU A 22 -15.42 -11.91 -4.15
CA GLU A 22 -15.10 -11.40 -2.81
C GLU A 22 -13.60 -11.21 -2.62
N LEU A 23 -12.76 -12.10 -3.17
CA LEU A 23 -11.31 -11.95 -3.12
C LEU A 23 -10.84 -10.69 -3.89
N ARG A 24 -11.43 -10.42 -5.07
CA ARG A 24 -11.13 -9.19 -5.82
C ARG A 24 -11.55 -7.94 -5.05
N HIS A 25 -12.72 -7.97 -4.41
CA HIS A 25 -13.20 -6.87 -3.59
C HIS A 25 -12.30 -6.64 -2.36
N ALA A 26 -11.88 -7.72 -1.70
CA ALA A 26 -10.94 -7.65 -0.58
C ALA A 26 -9.60 -7.03 -1.01
N ALA A 27 -9.09 -7.37 -2.19
CA ALA A 27 -7.85 -6.80 -2.72
C ALA A 27 -7.95 -5.29 -3.00
N VAL A 28 -9.11 -4.79 -3.48
CA VAL A 28 -9.36 -3.34 -3.62
C VAL A 28 -9.34 -2.68 -2.25
N LYS A 29 -10.12 -3.21 -1.30
CA LYS A 29 -10.21 -2.67 0.06
C LYS A 29 -8.86 -2.67 0.79
N GLU A 30 -8.01 -3.67 0.53
CA GLU A 30 -6.64 -3.72 1.05
C GLU A 30 -5.81 -2.54 0.52
N ARG A 31 -5.87 -2.25 -0.79
CA ARG A 31 -5.16 -1.12 -1.40
C ARG A 31 -5.68 0.22 -0.88
N ASP A 32 -6.98 0.40 -0.77
CA ASP A 32 -7.60 1.62 -0.21
C ASP A 32 -7.11 1.85 1.23
N SER A 33 -7.12 0.79 2.04
CA SER A 33 -6.64 0.82 3.43
C SER A 33 -5.16 1.16 3.51
N LEU A 34 -4.34 0.59 2.62
CA LEU A 34 -2.92 0.90 2.52
C LEU A 34 -2.69 2.36 2.15
N VAL A 35 -3.37 2.89 1.13
CA VAL A 35 -3.25 4.29 0.71
C VAL A 35 -3.66 5.23 1.84
N SER A 36 -4.77 4.93 2.52
CA SER A 36 -5.24 5.65 3.70
C SER A 36 -4.17 5.69 4.80
N LEU A 37 -3.53 4.55 5.08
CA LEU A 37 -2.41 4.47 6.03
C LEU A 37 -1.24 5.35 5.60
N LEU A 38 -0.82 5.28 4.33
CA LEU A 38 0.35 6.01 3.82
C LEU A 38 0.15 7.53 3.86
N ILE A 39 -1.05 8.02 3.55
CA ILE A 39 -1.39 9.45 3.67
C ILE A 39 -1.21 9.93 5.11
N ARG A 40 -1.76 9.19 6.08
CA ARG A 40 -1.65 9.52 7.51
C ARG A 40 -0.20 9.40 8.00
N LEU A 41 0.51 8.37 7.58
CA LEU A 41 1.91 8.16 7.93
C LEU A 41 2.79 9.30 7.40
N GLY A 42 2.50 9.78 6.18
CA GLY A 42 3.19 10.93 5.61
C GLY A 42 2.95 12.20 6.43
N GLU A 43 1.70 12.47 6.81
CA GLU A 43 1.40 13.62 7.66
C GLU A 43 2.09 13.51 9.02
N PHE A 44 2.07 12.33 9.63
CA PHE A 44 2.79 12.01 10.86
C PHE A 44 4.30 12.28 10.76
N ASP A 45 4.94 11.85 9.67
CA ASP A 45 6.35 12.09 9.36
C ASP A 45 6.65 13.58 9.21
N SER A 46 5.84 14.32 8.45
CA SER A 46 6.06 15.75 8.23
C SER A 46 5.98 16.60 9.49
N ARG A 47 5.14 16.19 10.45
CA ARG A 47 4.99 16.83 11.76
C ARG A 47 6.01 16.33 12.79
N ARG A 48 6.90 15.40 12.40
CA ARG A 48 7.90 14.74 13.26
C ARG A 48 7.30 14.21 14.57
N LEU A 49 6.11 13.59 14.46
CA LEU A 49 5.38 13.09 15.63
C LEU A 49 6.06 11.90 16.29
N ASP A 50 6.95 11.20 15.59
CA ASP A 50 7.86 10.20 16.13
C ASP A 50 8.74 10.80 17.24
N LEU A 51 9.36 11.95 16.97
CA LEU A 51 10.21 12.64 17.93
C LEU A 51 9.40 13.15 19.13
N LYS A 52 8.22 13.73 18.89
CA LYS A 52 7.32 14.19 19.95
C LYS A 52 6.82 13.05 20.85
N LYS A 53 6.88 11.81 20.37
CA LYS A 53 6.53 10.60 21.11
C LYS A 53 7.75 9.90 21.72
N GLY A 54 8.94 10.49 21.64
CA GLY A 54 10.17 9.98 22.26
C GLY A 54 10.91 8.93 21.45
N TYR A 55 10.58 8.74 20.17
CA TYR A 55 11.30 7.81 19.30
C TYR A 55 12.45 8.53 18.59
N PRO A 56 13.60 7.87 18.34
CA PRO A 56 14.74 8.51 17.69
C PRO A 56 14.49 8.80 16.21
N ASN A 57 13.57 8.08 15.56
CA ASN A 57 13.12 8.32 14.19
C ASN A 57 11.81 7.56 13.91
N LEU A 58 11.20 7.87 12.75
CA LEU A 58 9.96 7.23 12.30
C LEU A 58 10.07 5.72 12.06
N CYS A 59 11.24 5.19 11.68
CA CYS A 59 11.42 3.76 11.48
C CYS A 59 11.25 2.99 12.80
N GLU A 60 11.87 3.49 13.87
CA GLU A 60 11.73 2.91 15.22
C GLU A 60 10.27 3.00 15.70
N TYR A 61 9.58 4.13 15.47
CA TYR A 61 8.15 4.23 15.78
C TYR A 61 7.31 3.19 15.02
N CYS A 62 7.55 3.04 13.72
CA CYS A 62 6.86 2.05 12.89
C CYS A 62 7.11 0.60 13.35
N MET A 63 8.32 0.29 13.81
CA MET A 63 8.66 -1.06 14.29
C MET A 63 8.07 -1.35 15.67
N HIS A 64 8.22 -0.43 16.62
CA HIS A 64 7.83 -0.65 18.00
C HIS A 64 6.33 -0.43 18.25
N VAL A 65 5.72 0.56 17.59
CA VAL A 65 4.31 0.92 17.79
C VAL A 65 3.42 0.28 16.74
N LEU A 66 3.77 0.42 15.46
CA LEU A 66 2.96 -0.11 14.35
C LEU A 66 3.29 -1.57 14.00
N ARG A 67 4.25 -2.18 14.71
CA ARG A 67 4.62 -3.61 14.62
C ARG A 67 5.06 -4.05 13.23
N TYR A 68 5.60 -3.15 12.44
CA TYR A 68 6.20 -3.50 11.15
C TYR A 68 7.59 -4.09 11.33
N SER A 69 7.99 -4.99 10.43
CA SER A 69 9.41 -5.29 10.25
C SER A 69 10.14 -4.07 9.70
N ARG A 70 11.46 -4.00 9.88
CA ARG A 70 12.29 -2.89 9.37
C ARG A 70 12.09 -2.65 7.87
N SER A 71 12.06 -3.72 7.07
CA SER A 71 11.84 -3.63 5.62
C SER A 71 10.41 -3.21 5.25
N ALA A 72 9.41 -3.59 6.04
CA ALA A 72 8.03 -3.15 5.85
C ALA A 72 7.84 -1.68 6.22
N ALA A 73 8.50 -1.21 7.28
CA ALA A 73 8.52 0.18 7.70
C ALA A 73 9.20 1.06 6.64
N ALA A 74 10.40 0.68 6.18
CA ALA A 74 11.15 1.43 5.17
C ALA A 74 10.35 1.67 3.89
N ARG A 75 9.69 0.63 3.34
CA ARG A 75 8.86 0.75 2.14
C ARG A 75 7.67 1.70 2.33
N ARG A 76 6.98 1.61 3.48
CA ARG A 76 5.84 2.48 3.80
C ARG A 76 6.27 3.93 4.00
N ILE A 77 7.39 4.16 4.68
CA ILE A 77 7.94 5.51 4.87
C ILE A 77 8.34 6.12 3.52
N ALA A 78 9.04 5.37 2.67
CA ALA A 78 9.41 5.81 1.32
C ALA A 78 8.17 6.17 0.49
N ALA A 79 7.17 5.29 0.45
CA ALA A 79 5.93 5.52 -0.29
C ALA A 79 5.11 6.70 0.26
N ALA A 80 5.03 6.86 1.58
CA ALA A 80 4.34 7.98 2.21
C ALA A 80 5.02 9.32 1.86
N ARG A 81 6.36 9.39 1.94
CA ARG A 81 7.13 10.57 1.54
C ARG A 81 6.99 10.88 0.06
N ALA A 82 7.10 9.86 -0.79
CA ALA A 82 6.93 10.00 -2.23
C ALA A 82 5.53 10.48 -2.60
N GLY A 83 4.47 9.89 -2.03
CA GLY A 83 3.08 10.28 -2.28
C GLY A 83 2.73 11.68 -1.78
N ARG A 84 3.32 12.12 -0.65
CA ARG A 84 3.22 13.52 -0.21
C ARG A 84 3.81 14.49 -1.22
N ARG A 85 4.90 14.10 -1.88
CA ARG A 85 5.52 14.94 -2.92
C ARG A 85 4.71 14.87 -4.21
N TYR A 86 4.31 13.67 -4.63
CA TYR A 86 3.60 13.38 -5.87
C TYR A 86 2.30 12.61 -5.59
N ARG A 87 1.18 13.34 -5.53
CA ARG A 87 -0.11 12.79 -5.09
C ARG A 87 -0.64 11.70 -6.01
N SER A 88 -0.25 11.71 -7.29
CA SER A 88 -0.58 10.67 -8.28
C SER A 88 -0.10 9.28 -7.86
N ILE A 89 0.93 9.16 -7.03
CA ILE A 89 1.39 7.86 -6.49
C ILE A 89 0.29 7.19 -5.67
N PHE A 90 -0.51 7.95 -4.92
CA PHE A 90 -1.62 7.38 -4.16
C PHE A 90 -2.71 6.85 -5.08
N VAL A 91 -3.01 7.55 -6.18
CA VAL A 91 -3.97 7.10 -7.20
C VAL A 91 -3.49 5.80 -7.85
N MET A 92 -2.21 5.69 -8.21
CA MET A 92 -1.64 4.48 -8.81
C MET A 92 -1.57 3.30 -7.84
N LEU A 93 -1.39 3.56 -6.54
CA LEU A 93 -1.44 2.53 -5.50
C LEU A 93 -2.86 2.02 -5.30
N GLU A 94 -3.85 2.91 -5.30
CA GLU A 94 -5.27 2.59 -5.14
C GLU A 94 -5.78 1.75 -6.33
N SER A 95 -5.47 2.20 -7.57
CA SER A 95 -5.81 1.48 -8.80
C SER A 95 -5.07 0.16 -8.98
N GLY A 96 -3.93 -0.01 -8.27
CA GLY A 96 -3.06 -1.18 -8.39
C GLY A 96 -2.11 -1.13 -9.58
N GLU A 97 -2.03 -0.01 -10.31
CA GLU A 97 -1.08 0.20 -11.41
C GLU A 97 0.38 0.20 -10.94
N LEU A 98 0.63 0.61 -9.69
CA LEU A 98 1.96 0.64 -9.10
C LEU A 98 1.96 0.02 -7.70
N PRO A 99 2.57 -1.16 -7.49
CA PRO A 99 2.62 -1.78 -6.17
C PRO A 99 3.53 -1.01 -5.20
N LEU A 100 3.29 -1.15 -3.89
CA LEU A 100 4.06 -0.50 -2.82
C LEU A 100 5.58 -0.67 -2.95
N VAL A 101 6.02 -1.88 -3.34
CA VAL A 101 7.45 -2.16 -3.54
C VAL A 101 8.00 -1.33 -4.71
N GLY A 102 7.25 -1.21 -5.81
CA GLY A 102 7.61 -0.38 -6.95
C GLY A 102 7.80 1.07 -6.52
N VAL A 103 6.82 1.65 -5.81
CA VAL A 103 6.95 3.01 -5.27
C VAL A 103 8.20 3.18 -4.42
N ALA A 104 8.47 2.24 -3.51
CA ALA A 104 9.62 2.33 -2.63
C ALA A 104 10.95 2.26 -3.38
N MET A 105 11.05 1.42 -4.42
CA MET A 105 12.23 1.33 -5.29
C MET A 105 12.42 2.60 -6.14
N LEU A 106 11.33 3.21 -6.58
CA LEU A 106 11.36 4.41 -7.41
C LEU A 106 11.60 5.68 -6.60
N SER A 107 11.19 5.71 -5.33
CA SER A 107 11.26 6.89 -4.47
C SER A 107 12.62 7.61 -4.46
N PRO A 108 13.79 6.94 -4.41
CA PRO A 108 15.10 7.60 -4.47
C PRO A 108 15.36 8.30 -5.82
N HIS A 109 14.75 7.82 -6.90
CA HIS A 109 14.96 8.31 -8.26
C HIS A 109 13.94 9.36 -8.71
N LEU A 110 12.95 9.69 -7.85
CA LEU A 110 11.97 10.74 -8.12
C LEU A 110 12.60 12.13 -7.94
N THR A 111 13.26 12.62 -8.99
CA THR A 111 13.77 14.00 -9.08
C THR A 111 12.75 14.92 -9.73
N GLN A 112 12.91 16.24 -9.57
CA GLN A 112 11.98 17.23 -10.15
C GLN A 112 11.99 17.20 -11.69
N GLN A 113 13.13 16.83 -12.29
CA GLN A 113 13.30 16.59 -13.74
C GLN A 113 12.60 15.31 -14.21
N ASN A 114 12.59 14.28 -13.36
CA ASN A 114 11.92 13.01 -13.64
C ASN A 114 10.48 13.05 -13.13
N ARG A 115 9.73 14.07 -13.55
CA ARG A 115 8.29 14.12 -13.36
C ARG A 115 7.75 12.86 -14.00
N TRP A 116 7.14 11.98 -13.21
CA TRP A 116 6.44 10.80 -13.71
C TRP A 116 5.41 11.28 -14.73
N ARG A 117 5.80 11.29 -16.01
CA ARG A 117 4.88 11.38 -17.13
C ARG A 117 4.23 10.02 -17.11
N SER A 118 2.99 9.97 -16.67
CA SER A 118 2.08 8.92 -17.08
C SER A 118 1.99 8.98 -18.61
N SER A 119 2.96 8.39 -19.29
CA SER A 119 2.78 8.00 -20.68
C SER A 119 1.68 6.96 -20.66
N THR A 120 0.53 7.41 -21.14
CA THR A 120 -0.60 6.61 -21.59
C THR A 120 -0.13 5.24 -22.10
N SER A 121 -0.82 4.18 -21.66
CA SER A 121 -0.62 2.76 -22.04
C SER A 121 0.53 2.00 -21.35
N THR A 122 0.27 1.47 -20.16
CA THR A 122 0.86 0.18 -19.73
C THR A 122 -0.18 -0.65 -18.97
N SER A 123 -1.35 -0.88 -19.60
CA SER A 123 -2.35 -1.84 -19.11
C SER A 123 -2.12 -3.27 -19.64
N ALA A 124 -0.91 -3.58 -20.11
CA ALA A 124 -0.58 -4.85 -20.75
C ALA A 124 0.43 -5.74 -20.00
N PHE A 125 1.06 -5.27 -18.92
CA PHE A 125 2.16 -6.02 -18.28
C PHE A 125 1.87 -6.61 -16.89
N LEU A 126 0.69 -6.35 -16.31
CA LEU A 126 0.26 -6.98 -15.04
C LEU A 126 -1.11 -7.66 -15.10
N ARG A 127 -1.69 -7.86 -16.29
CA ARG A 127 -2.76 -8.84 -16.47
C ARG A 127 -2.15 -10.18 -16.84
N GLY A 128 -1.60 -10.84 -15.82
CA GLY A 128 -1.35 -12.27 -15.88
C GLY A 128 -2.64 -12.98 -16.27
N SER A 129 -2.56 -13.71 -17.38
CA SER A 129 -3.60 -14.48 -18.03
C SER A 129 -4.37 -15.40 -17.07
N PRO A 130 -5.69 -15.60 -17.24
CA PRO A 130 -6.37 -16.72 -16.61
C PRO A 130 -5.98 -17.97 -17.38
N ASN A 131 -5.08 -18.78 -16.82
CA ASN A 131 -4.90 -20.15 -17.25
C ASN A 131 -4.73 -21.02 -16.01
N PHE A 132 -5.86 -21.46 -15.46
CA PHE A 132 -5.90 -22.66 -14.64
C PHE A 132 -6.83 -23.62 -15.37
N ALA A 133 -6.22 -24.68 -15.89
CA ALA A 133 -6.88 -25.92 -16.22
C ALA A 133 -7.48 -26.56 -14.95
#